data_AF-D5RB79-F1
#
_entry.id   AF-D5RB79-F1
#
_cell.length_a   1.000
_cell.length_b   1.000
_cell.length_c   1.000
_cell.angle_alpha   90.00
_cell.angle_beta   90.00
_cell.angle_gamma   90.00
#
_symmetry.space_group_name_H-M   'P 1'
#
loop_
_entity.id
_entity.type
_entity.pdbx_description
1 polymer ?
#
loop_
_entity_poly.entity_id
_entity_poly.type
_entity_poly.pdbx_seq_one_letter_code
_entity_poly.pdbx_strand_id
1 'polypeptide(L)'
;MVITNGFTYIAFLMCLAGCLLLLEKYSKWRIFNVVPALVFIYILNMFFCTMGLFDSEACSKAYSVLKNNLLYAMIFVMLLRCDFRKLAKLGERMVAIFLACSFTLFIGFIVGYPIFKSFLGTDVWGAVAALYASWVGGSANMAAMQGFTSRCRSI
;
A
#
# COMPACT_ATOMS: atom_id res chain seq x y z
N MET A 1 13.51 21.17 -10.11
CA MET A 1 12.79 20.94 -11.39
C MET A 1 11.61 20.03 -11.05
N VAL A 2 10.39 20.55 -11.09
CA VAL A 2 9.17 19.81 -10.76
C VAL A 2 8.67 19.13 -12.03
N ILE A 3 8.37 17.83 -11.97
CA ILE A 3 7.76 17.12 -13.11
C ILE A 3 6.28 17.51 -13.17
N THR A 4 5.89 18.27 -14.19
CA THR A 4 4.52 18.77 -14.38
C THR A 4 3.69 17.94 -15.36
N ASN A 5 4.31 17.00 -16.09
CA ASN A 5 3.67 16.19 -17.11
C ASN A 5 3.51 14.73 -16.66
N GLY A 6 2.31 14.18 -16.81
CA GLY A 6 2.02 12.79 -16.44
C GLY A 6 2.82 11.75 -17.26
N PHE A 7 3.16 12.07 -18.51
CA PHE A 7 3.99 11.20 -19.34
C PHE A 7 5.45 11.13 -18.86
N THR A 8 6.06 12.27 -18.54
CA THR A 8 7.43 12.32 -18.01
C THR A 8 7.54 11.70 -16.62
N TYR A 9 6.47 11.75 -15.82
CA TYR A 9 6.36 11.01 -14.57
C TYR A 9 6.45 9.50 -14.79
N ILE A 10 5.64 8.94 -15.69
CA ILE A 10 5.64 7.49 -15.98
C ILE A 10 6.98 7.05 -16.59
N ALA A 11 7.54 7.84 -17.50
CA ALA A 11 8.85 7.56 -18.09
C ALA A 11 9.97 7.55 -17.04
N PHE A 12 9.95 8.50 -16.09
CA PHE A 12 10.89 8.54 -14.98
C PHE A 12 10.76 7.31 -14.07
N LEU A 13 9.52 6.92 -13.71
CA LEU A 13 9.27 5.73 -12.89
C LEU A 13 9.78 4.44 -13.57
N MET A 14 9.50 4.30 -14.87
CA MET A 14 9.94 3.13 -15.65
C MET A 14 11.47 3.11 -15.80
N CYS A 15 12.09 4.26 -16.01
CA CYS A 15 13.55 4.39 -16.08
C CYS A 15 14.20 4.04 -14.73
N LEU A 16 13.69 4.59 -13.63
CA LEU A 16 14.20 4.30 -12.29
C LEU A 16 14.06 2.81 -11.95
N ALA A 17 12.89 2.22 -12.19
CA ALA A 17 12.65 0.79 -11.97
C ALA A 17 13.56 -0.08 -12.86
N GLY A 18 13.70 0.29 -14.14
CA GLY A 18 14.57 -0.39 -15.09
C GLY A 18 16.05 -0.34 -14.69
N CYS A 19 16.56 0.85 -14.36
CA CYS A 19 17.92 1.03 -13.87
C CYS A 19 18.19 0.21 -12.60
N LEU A 20 17.25 0.17 -11.65
CA LEU A 20 17.42 -0.57 -10.40
C LEU A 20 17.41 -2.09 -10.59
N LEU A 21 16.50 -2.60 -11.43
CA LEU A 21 16.44 -4.04 -11.75
C LEU A 21 17.64 -4.47 -12.59
N LEU A 22 18.13 -3.61 -13.49
CA LEU A 22 19.37 -3.87 -14.22
C LEU A 22 20.57 -3.88 -13.26
N LEU A 23 20.63 -2.93 -12.33
CA LEU A 23 21.68 -2.87 -11.31
C LEU A 23 21.64 -4.10 -10.39
N GLU A 24 20.46 -4.59 -9.99
CA GLU A 24 20.32 -5.83 -9.22
C GLU A 24 20.90 -7.03 -10.00
N LYS A 25 20.56 -7.15 -11.29
CA LYS A 25 21.00 -8.25 -12.14
C LYS A 25 22.51 -8.25 -12.40
N TYR A 26 23.12 -7.08 -12.60
CA TYR A 26 24.55 -6.95 -12.92
C TYR A 26 25.45 -6.86 -11.69
N SER A 27 25.01 -6.16 -10.64
CA SER A 27 25.88 -5.83 -9.52
C SER A 27 26.03 -6.99 -8.53
N LYS A 28 25.03 -7.88 -8.37
CA LYS A 28 25.04 -9.01 -7.41
C LYS A 28 25.61 -8.63 -6.02
N TRP A 29 25.48 -7.38 -5.59
CA TRP A 29 25.99 -6.96 -4.29
C TRP A 29 25.23 -7.67 -3.18
N ARG A 30 25.94 -7.99 -2.08
CA ARG A 30 25.42 -8.76 -0.93
C ARG A 30 24.16 -8.13 -0.32
N ILE A 31 23.98 -6.82 -0.50
CA ILE A 31 22.83 -6.03 -0.04
C ILE A 31 21.55 -6.37 -0.82
N PHE A 32 21.63 -6.63 -2.13
CA PHE A 32 20.47 -7.05 -2.94
C PHE A 32 20.03 -8.50 -2.68
N ASN A 33 20.86 -9.29 -1.99
CA ASN A 33 20.49 -10.64 -1.56
C ASN A 33 19.65 -10.61 -0.27
N VAL A 34 19.87 -9.61 0.59
CA VAL A 34 19.11 -9.42 1.84
C VAL A 34 17.82 -8.64 1.60
N VAL A 35 17.87 -7.60 0.75
CA VAL A 35 16.73 -6.72 0.47
C VAL A 35 16.44 -6.74 -1.04
N PRO A 36 15.26 -7.22 -1.47
CA PRO A 36 14.89 -7.23 -2.88
C PRO A 36 14.91 -5.82 -3.48
N ALA A 37 15.28 -5.68 -4.76
CA ALA A 37 15.30 -4.36 -5.42
C ALA A 37 13.95 -3.62 -5.36
N LEU A 38 12.84 -4.36 -5.30
CA LEU A 38 11.49 -3.79 -5.17
C LEU A 38 11.35 -2.87 -3.94
N VAL A 39 12.00 -3.21 -2.83
CA VAL A 39 11.97 -2.38 -1.61
C VAL A 39 12.72 -1.07 -1.84
N PHE A 40 13.87 -1.12 -2.52
CA PHE A 40 14.64 0.09 -2.86
C PHE A 40 13.90 0.99 -3.84
N ILE A 41 13.18 0.43 -4.81
CA ILE A 41 12.30 1.22 -5.70
C ILE A 41 11.30 2.01 -4.85
N TYR A 42 10.68 1.39 -3.85
CA TYR A 42 9.72 2.05 -2.98
C TYR A 42 10.35 3.18 -2.15
N ILE A 43 11.48 2.91 -1.49
CA ILE A 43 12.18 3.89 -0.64
C ILE A 43 12.65 5.09 -1.46
N LEU A 44 13.27 4.86 -2.63
CA LEU A 44 13.74 5.93 -3.50
C LEU A 44 12.59 6.79 -4.00
N ASN A 45 11.46 6.18 -4.40
CA ASN A 45 10.28 6.94 -4.79
C ASN A 45 9.73 7.78 -3.63
N MET A 46 9.72 7.24 -2.41
CA MET A 46 9.30 7.99 -1.22
C MET A 46 10.22 9.20 -0.94
N PHE A 47 11.53 9.03 -1.14
CA PHE A 47 12.51 10.12 -1.02
C PHE A 47 12.27 11.21 -2.09
N PHE A 48 12.09 10.82 -3.35
CA PHE A 48 11.78 11.76 -4.44
C PHE A 48 10.44 12.49 -4.24
N CYS A 49 9.42 11.82 -3.70
CA CYS A 49 8.17 12.46 -3.27
C CYS A 49 8.42 13.49 -2.16
N THR A 50 9.23 13.16 -1.15
CA THR A 50 9.54 14.07 -0.03
C THR A 50 10.32 15.31 -0.48
N MET A 51 11.15 15.18 -1.52
CA MET A 51 11.85 16.31 -2.16
C MET A 51 10.96 17.16 -3.09
N GLY A 52 9.66 16.85 -3.20
CA GLY A 52 8.71 17.62 -4.03
C GLY A 52 8.89 17.41 -5.55
N LEU A 53 9.57 16.34 -5.97
CA LEU A 53 9.86 16.09 -7.39
C LEU A 53 8.60 15.78 -8.21
N PHE A 54 7.53 15.31 -7.54
CA PHE A 54 6.27 14.86 -8.12
C PHE A 54 5.03 15.66 -7.68
N ASP A 55 5.22 16.89 -7.18
CA ASP A 55 4.14 17.70 -6.61
C ASP A 55 3.31 18.42 -7.69
N SER A 56 2.64 17.64 -8.54
CA SER A 56 1.74 18.16 -9.58
C SER A 56 0.46 17.34 -9.69
N GLU A 57 -0.68 18.03 -9.81
CA GLU A 57 -2.00 17.42 -9.99
C GLU A 57 -2.04 16.49 -11.22
N ALA A 58 -1.25 16.79 -12.25
CA ALA A 58 -1.11 15.95 -13.44
C ALA A 58 -0.43 14.60 -13.13
N CYS A 59 0.53 14.56 -12.20
CA CYS A 59 1.21 13.33 -11.78
C CYS A 59 0.27 12.42 -10.98
N SER A 60 -0.55 12.99 -10.09
CA SER A 60 -1.55 12.24 -9.32
C SER A 60 -2.66 11.65 -10.22
N LYS A 61 -3.16 12.43 -11.20
CA LYS A 61 -4.13 11.93 -12.19
C LYS A 61 -3.55 10.81 -13.05
N ALA A 62 -2.33 10.97 -13.56
CA ALA A 62 -1.64 9.95 -14.33
C ALA A 62 -1.40 8.67 -13.52
N TYR A 63 -0.96 8.80 -12.26
CA TYR A 63 -0.79 7.67 -11.35
C TYR A 63 -2.10 6.93 -11.09
N SER A 64 -3.20 7.65 -10.81
CA SER A 64 -4.49 7.05 -10.52
C SER A 64 -5.03 6.25 -11.70
N VAL A 65 -4.98 6.81 -12.91
CA VAL A 65 -5.42 6.14 -14.14
C VAL A 65 -4.57 4.91 -14.42
N LEU A 66 -3.24 5.04 -14.34
CA LEU A 66 -2.32 3.93 -14.58
C LEU A 66 -2.52 2.81 -13.56
N LYS A 67 -2.57 3.15 -12.27
CA LYS A 67 -2.79 2.19 -11.18
C LYS A 67 -4.10 1.47 -11.37
N ASN A 68 -5.21 2.16 -11.59
CA ASN A 68 -6.53 1.53 -11.69
C ASN A 68 -6.59 0.59 -12.90
N ASN A 69 -6.16 1.05 -14.08
CA ASN A 69 -6.21 0.23 -15.29
C ASN A 69 -5.31 -1.01 -15.20
N LEU A 70 -4.08 -0.85 -14.69
CA LEU A 70 -3.17 -1.98 -14.49
C LEU A 70 -3.70 -2.94 -13.41
N LEU A 71 -4.23 -2.42 -12.31
CA LEU A 71 -4.72 -3.23 -11.19
C LEU A 71 -5.92 -4.08 -11.63
N TYR A 72 -6.86 -3.50 -12.40
CA TYR A 72 -7.96 -4.28 -12.97
C TYR A 72 -7.47 -5.36 -13.94
N ALA A 73 -6.50 -5.05 -14.80
CA ALA A 73 -5.90 -6.04 -15.70
C ALA A 73 -5.19 -7.17 -14.93
N MET A 74 -4.43 -6.85 -13.88
CA MET A 74 -3.74 -7.85 -13.05
C MET A 74 -4.71 -8.75 -12.30
N ILE A 75 -5.78 -8.20 -11.73
CA ILE A 75 -6.83 -9.01 -11.07
C ILE A 75 -7.46 -9.95 -12.09
N PHE A 76 -7.79 -9.47 -13.29
CA PHE A 76 -8.36 -10.31 -14.34
C PHE A 76 -7.43 -11.47 -14.73
N VAL A 77 -6.14 -11.20 -14.94
CA VAL A 77 -5.14 -12.24 -15.22
C VAL A 77 -4.99 -13.22 -14.06
N MET A 78 -5.02 -12.73 -12.81
CA MET A 78 -4.96 -13.56 -11.62
C MET A 78 -6.18 -14.47 -11.51
N LEU A 79 -7.38 -13.97 -11.79
CA LEU A 79 -8.62 -14.76 -11.79
C LEU A 79 -8.63 -15.81 -12.90
N LEU A 80 -8.15 -15.48 -14.11
CA LEU A 80 -8.06 -16.43 -15.23
C LEU A 80 -7.10 -17.59 -14.93
N ARG A 81 -6.01 -17.32 -14.22
CA ARG A 81 -5.03 -18.34 -13.79
C ARG A 81 -5.45 -19.09 -12.52
N CYS A 82 -6.47 -18.61 -11.81
CA CYS A 82 -6.92 -19.23 -10.57
C CYS A 82 -7.95 -20.32 -10.87
N ASP A 83 -7.68 -21.55 -10.40
CA ASP A 83 -8.65 -22.64 -10.46
C ASP A 83 -9.64 -22.54 -9.29
N PHE A 84 -10.91 -22.25 -9.60
CA PHE A 84 -11.99 -22.13 -8.62
C PHE A 84 -12.14 -23.38 -7.74
N ARG A 85 -11.83 -24.59 -8.24
CA ARG A 85 -11.92 -25.81 -7.43
C ARG A 85 -10.83 -25.87 -6.36
N LYS A 86 -9.63 -25.37 -6.66
CA LYS A 86 -8.56 -25.24 -5.66
C LYS A 86 -8.90 -24.14 -4.66
N LEU A 87 -9.40 -23.00 -5.13
CA LEU A 87 -9.79 -21.89 -4.27
C LEU A 87 -10.87 -22.31 -3.26
N ALA A 88 -11.91 -23.03 -3.71
CA ALA A 88 -12.97 -23.52 -2.84
C ALA A 88 -12.47 -24.50 -1.77
N LYS A 89 -11.55 -25.41 -2.12
CA LYS A 89 -10.95 -26.36 -1.16
C LYS A 89 -10.03 -25.69 -0.13
N LEU A 90 -9.42 -24.55 -0.47
CA LEU A 90 -8.61 -23.77 0.46
C LEU A 90 -9.42 -22.74 1.26
N GLY A 91 -10.67 -22.47 0.88
CA GLY A 91 -11.49 -21.38 1.42
C GLY A 91 -11.63 -21.41 2.94
N GLU A 92 -11.98 -22.56 3.52
CA GLU A 92 -12.19 -22.67 4.97
C GLU A 92 -10.90 -22.38 5.77
N ARG A 93 -9.75 -22.89 5.30
CA ARG A 93 -8.45 -22.61 5.93
C ARG A 93 -8.04 -21.14 5.77
N MET A 94 -8.32 -20.53 4.61
CA MET A 94 -8.02 -19.12 4.38
C MET A 94 -8.86 -18.20 5.26
N VAL A 95 -10.16 -18.49 5.43
CA VAL A 95 -11.05 -17.72 6.31
C VAL A 95 -10.60 -17.84 7.76
N ALA A 96 -10.22 -19.03 8.23
CA ALA A 96 -9.71 -19.22 9.59
C ALA A 96 -8.42 -18.40 9.84
N ILE A 97 -7.47 -18.40 8.90
CA ILE A 97 -6.25 -17.60 9.00
C ILE A 97 -6.56 -16.11 8.98
N PHE A 98 -7.48 -15.68 8.12
CA PHE A 98 -7.89 -14.27 8.02
C PHE A 98 -8.50 -13.77 9.34
N LEU A 99 -9.39 -14.56 9.95
CA LEU A 99 -9.99 -14.23 11.25
C LEU A 99 -8.95 -14.24 12.38
N ALA A 100 -8.05 -15.22 12.41
CA ALA A 100 -6.96 -15.28 13.39
C ALA A 100 -6.03 -14.05 13.28
N CYS A 101 -5.66 -13.66 12.06
CA CYS A 101 -4.83 -12.48 11.82
C CYS A 101 -5.55 -11.19 12.24
N SER A 102 -6.83 -11.06 11.85
CA SER A 102 -7.67 -9.92 12.22
C SER A 102 -7.82 -9.80 13.75
N PHE A 103 -8.05 -10.91 14.44
CA PHE A 103 -8.15 -10.95 15.90
C PHE A 103 -6.83 -10.59 16.60
N THR A 104 -5.71 -11.08 16.07
CA THR A 104 -4.37 -10.73 16.57
C THR A 104 -4.08 -9.24 16.41
N LEU A 105 -4.40 -8.66 15.24
CA LEU A 105 -4.31 -7.22 15.00
C LEU A 105 -5.21 -6.46 15.97
N PHE A 106 -6.46 -6.89 16.15
CA PHE A 106 -7.40 -6.23 17.08
C PHE A 106 -6.85 -6.14 18.50
N ILE A 107 -6.29 -7.23 19.03
CA ILE A 107 -5.62 -7.23 20.34
C ILE A 107 -4.41 -6.28 20.32
N GLY A 108 -3.57 -6.33 19.28
CA GLY A 108 -2.42 -5.46 19.14
C GLY A 108 -2.77 -3.98 19.14
N PHE A 109 -3.89 -3.60 18.51
CA PHE A 109 -4.38 -2.22 18.50
C PHE A 109 -5.02 -1.80 19.83
N ILE A 110 -5.75 -2.69 20.51
CA ILE A 110 -6.30 -2.43 21.85
C ILE A 110 -5.19 -2.19 22.88
N VAL A 111 -4.16 -3.02 22.86
CA VAL A 111 -3.04 -2.92 23.81
C VAL A 111 -2.08 -1.81 23.39
N GLY A 112 -1.82 -1.64 22.09
CA GLY A 112 -0.92 -0.63 21.57
C GLY A 112 -1.44 0.80 21.70
N TYR A 113 -2.75 1.01 21.52
CA TYR A 113 -3.35 2.35 21.62
C TYR A 113 -3.04 3.08 22.94
N PRO A 114 -3.27 2.51 24.14
CA PRO A 114 -2.97 3.20 25.39
C PRO A 114 -1.47 3.44 25.61
N ILE A 115 -0.60 2.56 25.10
CA ILE A 115 0.87 2.70 25.20
C ILE A 115 1.35 3.91 24.39
N PHE A 116 0.84 4.07 23.16
CA PHE A 116 1.27 5.14 22.25
C PHE A 116 0.40 6.40 22.34
N LYS A 117 -0.70 6.39 23.09
CA LYS A 117 -1.61 7.55 23.26
C LYS A 117 -0.85 8.81 23.70
N SER A 118 0.18 8.66 24.54
CA SER A 118 0.99 9.80 25.02
C SER A 118 1.83 10.47 23.93
N PHE A 119 2.18 9.76 22.84
CA PHE A 119 2.97 10.30 21.72
C PHE A 119 2.11 10.76 20.55
N LEU A 120 0.88 10.24 20.42
CA LEU A 120 0.02 10.46 19.25
C LEU A 120 -0.88 11.70 19.36
N GLY A 121 -1.09 12.24 20.57
CA GLY A 121 -1.95 13.41 20.82
C GLY A 121 -3.39 13.05 21.23
N THR A 122 -4.23 14.08 21.46
CA THR A 122 -5.63 13.91 21.86
C THR A 122 -6.49 13.49 20.65
N ASP A 123 -7.38 12.50 20.84
CA ASP A 123 -8.37 12.02 19.86
C ASP A 123 -7.85 11.36 18.56
N VAL A 124 -6.72 10.65 18.64
CA VAL A 124 -6.19 9.83 17.52
C VAL A 124 -6.89 8.47 17.31
N TRP A 125 -7.90 8.13 18.11
CA TRP A 125 -8.59 6.84 18.01
C TRP A 125 -9.14 6.58 16.60
N GLY A 126 -9.59 7.63 15.92
CA GLY A 126 -10.08 7.57 14.54
C GLY A 126 -9.01 7.25 13.50
N ALA A 127 -7.81 7.81 13.66
CA ALA A 127 -6.67 7.51 12.79
C ALA A 127 -6.18 6.07 13.00
N VAL A 128 -6.17 5.62 14.26
CA VAL A 128 -5.80 4.25 14.63
C VAL A 128 -6.82 3.23 14.12
N ALA A 129 -8.12 3.56 14.20
CA ALA A 129 -9.18 2.73 13.63
C ALA A 129 -9.10 2.67 12.09
N ALA A 130 -8.84 3.80 11.42
CA ALA A 130 -8.62 3.83 9.98
C ALA A 130 -7.40 3.00 9.55
N LEU A 131 -6.32 3.04 10.33
CA LEU A 131 -5.14 2.22 10.11
C LEU A 131 -5.49 0.73 10.22
N TYR A 132 -6.12 0.30 11.32
CA TYR A 132 -6.58 -1.09 11.48
C TYR A 132 -7.46 -1.55 10.30
N ALA A 133 -8.40 -0.71 9.88
CA ALA A 133 -9.29 -1.00 8.76
C ALA A 133 -8.52 -1.22 7.44
N SER A 134 -7.42 -0.48 7.22
CA SER A 134 -6.57 -0.66 6.03
C SER A 134 -5.85 -2.01 6.00
N TRP A 135 -5.48 -2.56 7.16
CA TRP A 135 -4.77 -3.84 7.24
C TRP A 135 -5.71 -5.05 7.10
N VAL A 136 -6.95 -4.94 7.60
CA VAL A 136 -7.93 -6.03 7.51
C VAL A 136 -8.67 -6.05 6.17
N GLY A 137 -8.98 -4.89 5.60
CA GLY A 137 -9.86 -4.78 4.43
C GLY A 137 -9.35 -3.85 3.31
N GLY A 138 -8.10 -3.40 3.39
CA GLY A 138 -7.48 -2.56 2.36
C GLY A 138 -8.01 -1.13 2.30
N SER A 139 -7.75 -0.46 1.18
CA SER A 139 -8.04 0.96 0.98
C SER A 139 -9.54 1.31 1.07
N ALA A 140 -10.43 0.40 0.65
CA ALA A 140 -11.87 0.61 0.72
C ALA A 140 -12.38 0.64 2.18
N ASN A 141 -11.92 -0.29 3.00
CA ASN A 141 -12.32 -0.38 4.41
C ASN A 141 -11.74 0.80 5.23
N MET A 142 -10.52 1.24 4.89
CA MET A 142 -9.93 2.46 5.44
C MET A 142 -10.79 3.70 5.15
N ALA A 143 -11.23 3.89 3.90
CA ALA A 143 -12.06 5.02 3.52
C ALA A 143 -13.42 5.02 4.24
N ALA A 144 -14.04 3.83 4.38
CA ALA A 144 -15.26 3.68 5.15
C ALA A 144 -15.06 4.08 6.62
N MET A 145 -13.99 3.59 7.27
CA MET A 145 -13.71 3.90 8.67
C MET A 145 -13.37 5.38 8.89
N GLN A 146 -12.67 6.01 7.95
CA GLN A 146 -12.42 7.46 7.96
C GLN A 146 -13.74 8.24 7.88
N GLY A 147 -14.67 7.82 7.02
CA GLY A 147 -16.01 8.41 6.91
C GLY A 147 -16.88 8.23 8.17
N PHE A 148 -16.82 7.07 8.82
CA PHE A 148 -17.49 6.86 10.11
C PHE A 148 -16.90 7.74 11.21
N THR A 149 -15.59 7.86 11.25
CA THR A 149 -14.87 8.67 12.25
C THR A 149 -15.18 10.15 12.08
N SER A 150 -15.19 10.67 10.85
CA SER A 150 -15.49 12.07 10.59
C SER A 150 -16.94 12.41 10.98
N ARG A 151 -17.88 11.47 10.78
CA ARG A 151 -19.27 11.62 11.22
C ARG A 151 -19.46 11.50 12.74
N CYS A 152 -18.71 10.66 13.43
CA CYS A 152 -18.75 10.59 14.90
C CYS A 152 -18.13 11.82 15.58
N ARG A 153 -17.25 12.56 14.90
CA ARG A 153 -16.65 13.80 15.43
C ARG A 153 -17.55 15.03 15.25
N SER A 154 -18.60 14.94 14.41
CA SER A 154 -19.56 16.02 14.15
C SER A 154 -20.84 15.95 15.01
N ILE A 155 -20.95 14.93 15.87
CA ILE A 155 -22.05 14.72 16.84
C ILE A 155 -21.48 15.00 18.22
#